data_AF-A0A960G995-F1
#
_entry.id   AF-A0A960G995-F1
#
_cell.length_a   1.000
_cell.length_b   1.000
_cell.length_c   1.000
_cell.angle_alpha   90.00
_cell.angle_beta   90.00
_cell.angle_gamma   90.00
#
_symmetry.space_group_name_H-M   'P 1'
#
loop_
_entity.id
_entity.type
_entity.pdbx_description
1 polymer ?
#
loop_
_entity_poly.entity_id
_entity_poly.type
_entity_poly.pdbx_seq_one_letter_code
_entity_poly.pdbx_strand_id
1 'polypeptide(L)'
;MSALRVAVVTGRIAGLDPVQAGAALGRGLAGRAEVAVVPVADGGPDLAVAVAALWGTEPGLDDDRWVVRTPGRVLLGLRQPDAPAWAPGNTTTDLGEWVAA
;
A
#
# COMPACT_ATOMS: atom_id res chain seq x y z
N MET A 1 7.10 26.01 23.79
CA MET A 1 6.30 24.77 23.80
C MET A 1 6.65 23.98 22.55
N SER A 2 6.84 22.66 22.64
CA SER A 2 6.98 21.80 21.45
C SER A 2 5.66 21.77 20.69
N ALA A 3 5.71 21.75 19.37
CA ALA A 3 4.53 21.51 18.55
C ALA A 3 3.95 20.12 18.86
N LEU A 4 2.62 20.00 18.83
CA LEU A 4 1.92 18.71 18.88
C LEU A 4 2.34 17.89 17.65
N ARG A 5 2.58 16.59 17.82
CA ARG A 5 2.93 15.67 16.73
C ARG A 5 1.80 14.68 16.52
N VAL A 6 1.36 14.52 15.27
CA VAL A 6 0.26 13.62 14.92
C VAL A 6 0.68 12.72 13.76
N ALA A 7 0.40 11.43 13.89
CA ALA A 7 0.45 10.47 12.80
C ALA A 7 -0.97 10.23 12.28
N VAL A 8 -1.19 10.46 10.99
CA VAL A 8 -2.43 10.12 10.29
C VAL A 8 -2.21 8.77 9.62
N VAL A 9 -2.66 7.71 10.28
CA VAL A 9 -2.59 6.34 9.78
C VAL A 9 -3.92 6.03 9.10
N THR A 10 -3.91 5.79 7.78
CA THR A 10 -5.17 5.61 7.05
C THR A 10 -5.02 4.73 5.82
N GLY A 11 -6.08 3.96 5.55
CA GLY A 11 -6.26 3.23 4.30
C GLY A 11 -7.17 3.98 3.34
N ARG A 12 -7.73 3.24 2.38
CA ARG A 12 -8.71 3.78 1.43
C ARG A 12 -9.93 4.33 2.16
N ILE A 13 -10.39 5.51 1.74
CA ILE A 13 -11.65 6.09 2.18
C ILE A 13 -12.43 6.48 0.93
N ALA A 14 -13.53 5.77 0.67
CA ALA A 14 -14.33 5.94 -0.53
C ALA A 14 -13.46 5.93 -1.81
N GLY A 15 -13.55 6.96 -2.63
CA GLY A 15 -12.78 7.09 -3.87
C GLY A 15 -11.31 7.50 -3.69
N LEU A 16 -10.88 7.88 -2.48
CA LEU A 16 -9.52 8.32 -2.21
C LEU A 16 -8.62 7.14 -1.89
N ASP A 17 -7.48 7.06 -2.58
CA ASP A 17 -6.42 6.12 -2.22
C ASP A 17 -5.86 6.43 -0.81
N PRO A 18 -5.12 5.50 -0.16
CA PRO A 18 -4.60 5.70 1.19
C PRO A 18 -3.77 6.99 1.38
N VAL A 19 -3.02 7.41 0.36
CA VAL A 19 -2.18 8.62 0.41
C VAL A 19 -3.06 9.86 0.35
N GLN A 20 -4.01 9.89 -0.59
CA GLN A 20 -4.97 10.99 -0.75
C GLN A 20 -5.85 11.16 0.48
N ALA A 21 -6.35 10.06 1.04
CA ALA A 21 -7.15 10.07 2.26
C ALA A 21 -6.33 10.64 3.43
N GLY A 22 -5.09 10.19 3.59
CA GLY A 22 -4.20 10.65 4.65
C GLY A 22 -3.83 12.12 4.53
N ALA A 23 -3.54 12.57 3.32
CA ALA A 23 -3.29 13.97 3.04
C ALA A 23 -4.53 14.84 3.31
N ALA A 24 -5.73 14.37 2.96
CA ALA A 24 -6.96 15.10 3.22
C ALA A 24 -7.22 15.29 4.72
N LEU A 25 -7.06 14.24 5.52
CA LEU A 25 -7.17 14.31 6.98
C LEU A 25 -6.06 15.18 7.58
N GLY A 26 -4.83 15.01 7.12
CA GLY A 26 -3.66 15.75 7.61
C GLY A 26 -3.76 17.26 7.38
N ARG A 27 -4.35 17.71 6.25
CA ARG A 27 -4.62 19.12 5.99
C ARG A 27 -5.48 19.78 7.07
N GLY A 28 -6.42 19.05 7.68
CA GLY A 28 -7.23 19.56 8.79
C GLY A 28 -6.43 19.85 10.07
N LEU A 29 -5.23 19.26 10.20
CA LEU A 29 -4.37 19.35 11.38
C LEU A 29 -3.14 20.24 11.17
N ALA A 30 -2.80 20.59 9.92
CA ALA A 30 -1.57 21.28 9.56
C ALA A 30 -1.37 22.65 10.25
N GLY A 31 -2.45 23.34 10.63
CA GLY A 31 -2.38 24.60 11.37
C GLY A 31 -2.18 24.44 12.89
N ARG A 32 -2.15 23.20 13.40
CA ARG A 32 -2.16 22.90 14.85
C ARG A 32 -1.11 21.88 15.27
N ALA A 33 -0.55 21.11 14.34
CA ALA A 33 0.39 20.03 14.63
C ALA A 33 1.41 19.82 13.49
N GLU A 34 2.55 19.24 13.84
CA GLU A 34 3.44 18.55 12.90
C GLU A 34 2.78 17.22 12.52
N VAL A 35 2.48 17.03 11.23
CA VAL A 35 1.70 15.89 10.74
C VAL A 35 2.56 14.97 9.89
N ALA A 36 2.60 13.69 10.25
CA ALA A 36 3.12 12.62 9.41
C ALA A 36 1.95 11.79 8.85
N VAL A 37 1.91 11.60 7.53
CA VAL A 37 0.92 10.73 6.88
C VAL A 37 1.53 9.35 6.71
N VAL A 38 0.83 8.32 7.18
CA VAL A 38 1.25 6.92 7.12
C VAL A 38 0.15 6.14 6.39
N PRO A 39 0.25 6.00 5.06
CA PRO A 39 -0.73 5.21 4.31
C PRO A 39 -0.57 3.72 4.67
N VAL A 40 -1.69 3.02 4.82
CA VAL A 40 -1.72 1.58 5.13
C VAL A 40 -2.75 0.87 4.25
N ALA A 41 -2.54 -0.43 4.01
CA ALA A 41 -3.52 -1.27 3.34
C ALA A 41 -3.30 -2.75 3.73
N ASP A 42 -4.38 -3.53 3.70
CA ASP A 42 -4.34 -4.96 4.01
C ASP A 42 -3.81 -5.81 2.83
N GLY A 43 -3.70 -5.22 1.63
CA GLY A 43 -3.23 -5.88 0.43
C GLY A 43 -3.65 -5.17 -0.85
N GLY A 44 -3.47 -5.86 -1.98
CA GLY A 44 -3.93 -5.40 -3.29
C GLY A 44 -3.24 -4.11 -3.78
N PRO A 45 -3.84 -3.42 -4.77
CA PRO A 45 -3.29 -2.20 -5.35
C PRO A 45 -3.04 -1.08 -4.32
N ASP A 46 -3.86 -1.00 -3.28
CA ASP A 46 -3.70 0.00 -2.22
C ASP A 46 -2.43 -0.22 -1.39
N LEU A 47 -1.98 -1.48 -1.23
CA LEU A 47 -0.69 -1.77 -0.60
C LEU A 47 0.47 -1.28 -1.46
N ALA A 48 0.37 -1.46 -2.79
CA ALA A 48 1.37 -0.92 -3.72
C ALA A 48 1.49 0.60 -3.58
N VAL A 49 0.35 1.31 -3.55
CA VAL A 49 0.28 2.76 -3.37
C VAL A 49 0.89 3.18 -2.03
N ALA A 50 0.50 2.53 -0.94
CA ALA A 50 1.01 2.84 0.39
C ALA A 50 2.53 2.67 0.50
N VAL A 51 3.07 1.55 -0.01
CA VAL A 51 4.50 1.26 0.02
C VAL A 51 5.27 2.18 -0.92
N ALA A 52 4.75 2.46 -2.12
CA ALA A 52 5.38 3.36 -3.08
C ALA A 52 5.54 4.77 -2.51
N ALA A 53 4.52 5.27 -1.80
CA ALA A 53 4.59 6.57 -1.12
C ALA A 53 5.65 6.61 -0.02
N LEU A 54 5.78 5.53 0.78
CA LEU A 54 6.82 5.41 1.81
C LEU A 54 8.23 5.28 1.22
N TRP A 55 8.36 4.69 0.03
CA TRP A 55 9.63 4.51 -0.66
C TRP A 55 9.98 5.66 -1.61
N GLY A 56 9.10 6.65 -1.77
CA GLY A 56 9.31 7.79 -2.67
C GLY A 56 9.41 7.38 -4.14
N THR A 57 8.58 6.43 -4.56
CA THR A 57 8.54 5.91 -5.94
C THR A 57 7.09 5.82 -6.45
N GLU A 58 6.92 5.55 -7.73
CA GLU A 58 5.60 5.31 -8.33
C GLU A 58 5.30 3.80 -8.40
N PRO A 59 4.09 3.36 -8.04
CA PRO A 59 3.68 1.98 -8.23
C PRO A 59 3.33 1.73 -9.71
N GLY A 60 3.76 0.59 -10.25
CA GLY A 60 3.21 0.05 -11.49
C GLY A 60 1.96 -0.76 -11.18
N LEU A 61 0.80 -0.32 -11.68
CA LEU A 61 -0.49 -0.98 -11.48
C LEU A 61 -1.01 -1.51 -12.82
N ASP A 62 -1.49 -2.74 -12.80
CA ASP A 62 -2.13 -3.45 -13.90
C ASP A 62 -3.35 -4.20 -13.33
N ASP A 63 -4.23 -4.72 -14.18
CA ASP A 63 -5.52 -5.27 -13.75
C ASP A 63 -5.36 -6.45 -12.76
N ASP A 64 -4.36 -7.31 -12.99
CA ASP A 64 -4.11 -8.52 -12.20
C ASP A 64 -2.81 -8.48 -11.39
N ARG A 65 -2.03 -7.40 -11.48
CA ARG A 65 -0.70 -7.33 -10.85
C ARG A 65 -0.30 -5.92 -10.47
N TRP A 66 0.56 -5.82 -9.48
CA TRP A 66 1.16 -4.55 -9.09
C TRP A 66 2.61 -4.74 -8.66
N VAL A 67 3.40 -3.69 -8.84
CA VAL A 67 4.83 -3.69 -8.54
C VAL A 67 5.29 -2.34 -8.01
N VAL A 68 6.16 -2.38 -7.00
CA VAL A 68 6.87 -1.21 -6.48
C VAL A 68 8.36 -1.50 -6.54
N ARG A 69 9.14 -0.65 -7.21
CA ARG A 69 10.58 -0.86 -7.42
C ARG A 69 11.39 0.32 -6.91
N THR A 70 12.46 0.01 -6.18
CA THR A 70 13.57 0.93 -5.91
C THR A 70 14.89 0.18 -6.09
N PRO A 71 16.04 0.86 -6.19
CA PRO A 71 17.33 0.18 -6.11
C PRO A 71 17.40 -0.72 -4.86
N GLY A 72 17.65 -2.01 -5.06
CA GLY A 72 17.81 -3.00 -3.99
C GLY A 72 16.52 -3.51 -3.33
N ARG A 73 15.32 -3.09 -3.76
CA ARG A 73 14.05 -3.59 -3.22
C ARG A 73 12.99 -3.70 -4.30
N VAL A 74 12.23 -4.79 -4.24
CA VAL A 74 11.04 -4.99 -5.06
C VAL A 74 9.91 -5.48 -4.18
N LEU A 75 8.73 -4.91 -4.35
CA LEU A 75 7.49 -5.47 -3.85
C LEU A 75 6.61 -5.83 -5.05
N LEU A 76 6.09 -7.05 -5.03
CA LEU A 76 5.27 -7.61 -6.10
C LEU A 76 3.98 -8.12 -5.46
N GLY A 77 2.86 -7.90 -6.14
CA GLY A 77 1.63 -8.59 -5.82
C GLY A 77 0.86 -8.98 -7.06
N LEU A 78 0.16 -10.09 -6.92
CA LEU A 78 -0.65 -10.72 -7.94
C LEU A 78 -2.05 -10.86 -7.37
N ARG A 79 -3.07 -10.52 -8.17
CA ARG A 79 -4.45 -10.80 -7.81
C ARG A 79 -4.62 -12.30 -7.74
N GLN A 80 -5.09 -12.78 -6.60
CA GLN A 80 -5.57 -14.14 -6.49
C GLN A 80 -6.97 -14.22 -7.09
N PRO A 81 -7.31 -15.28 -7.83
CA PRO A 81 -8.69 -15.54 -8.21
C PRO A 81 -9.61 -15.48 -6.99
N ASP A 82 -10.84 -15.00 -7.15
CA ASP A 82 -11.79 -14.78 -6.03
C ASP A 82 -12.15 -16.08 -5.27
N ALA A 83 -11.75 -17.25 -5.77
CA ALA A 83 -11.73 -18.51 -5.03
C ALA A 83 -10.68 -19.45 -5.63
N PRO A 84 -10.09 -20.37 -4.86
CA PRO A 84 -9.56 -21.57 -5.45
C PRO A 84 -10.57 -22.72 -5.30
N ALA A 85 -10.73 -23.53 -6.35
CA ALA A 85 -11.19 -24.92 -6.18
C ALA A 85 -10.08 -25.82 -5.59
N TRP A 86 -8.98 -25.23 -5.08
CA TRP A 86 -7.77 -25.92 -4.67
C TRP A 86 -7.18 -25.29 -3.41
N ALA A 87 -7.26 -25.99 -2.29
CA ALA A 87 -6.62 -25.61 -1.04
C ALA A 87 -5.29 -26.36 -0.86
N PRO A 88 -4.15 -25.64 -0.86
CA PRO A 88 -3.03 -26.03 -0.01
C PRO A 88 -2.46 -24.80 0.73
N GLY A 89 -2.48 -24.82 2.06
CA GLY A 89 -1.50 -24.12 2.91
C GLY A 89 -1.39 -22.60 2.98
N ASN A 90 -1.77 -21.79 1.98
CA ASN A 90 -1.57 -20.32 1.94
C ASN A 90 -0.17 -19.87 2.42
N THR A 91 0.92 -20.47 1.94
CA THR A 91 2.29 -20.01 2.25
C THR A 91 3.00 -19.48 1.02
N THR A 92 3.98 -18.59 1.20
CA THR A 92 4.80 -17.99 0.13
C THR A 92 5.73 -18.98 -0.56
N THR A 93 5.62 -20.28 -0.26
CA THR A 93 6.44 -21.35 -0.80
C THR A 93 6.05 -21.71 -2.24
N ASP A 94 4.79 -21.45 -2.62
CA ASP A 94 4.25 -21.76 -3.95
C ASP A 94 4.55 -20.67 -4.99
N LEU A 95 5.16 -19.56 -4.56
CA LEU A 95 5.47 -18.40 -5.39
C LEU A 95 6.41 -18.74 -6.56
N GLY A 96 7.24 -19.78 -6.39
CA GLY A 96 8.13 -20.29 -7.45
C GLY A 96 7.38 -20.90 -8.64
N GLU A 97 6.20 -21.48 -8.43
CA GLU A 97 5.38 -22.04 -9.51
C GLU A 97 4.64 -20.95 -10.29
N TRP A 98 4.35 -19.80 -9.66
CA TRP A 98 3.61 -18.70 -10.28
C TRP A 98 4.46 -17.82 -11.21
N VAL A 99 5.78 -17.76 -11.00
CA VAL A 99 6.70 -16.92 -11.79
C VAL A 99 7.18 -17.63 -13.07
N ALA A 100 7.06 -18.96 -13.12
CA ALA A 100 7.58 -19.79 -14.22
C ALA A 100 6.55 -20.11 -15.31
N ALA A 101 5.29 -19.67 -15.16
CA ALA A 101 4.21 -19.82 -16.14
C ALA A 101 4.00 -18.52 -16.93
#